data_AF-A0A679F9K2-F1
#
_entry.id   AF-A0A679F9K2-F1
#
_cell.length_a   1.000
_cell.length_b   1.000
_cell.length_c   1.000
_cell.angle_alpha   90.00
_cell.angle_beta   90.00
_cell.angle_gamma   90.00
#
_symmetry.space_group_name_H-M   'P 1'
#
loop_
_entity.id
_entity.type
_entity.pdbx_description
1 polymer ?
#
loop_
_entity_poly.entity_id
_entity_poly.type
_entity_poly.pdbx_seq_one_letter_code
_entity_poly.pdbx_strand_id
1 'polypeptide(L)'
;MAVRWTFRAYVSPSGRKDVWKWYLRLPVPAQAEFDALLAYLVQREKAEWRMPDFKLLTGRLSGIGELRFNSQKVEYRPFGIFGPNDNEFTLLIGCSKKSSAYTPQDARETAAERATLVRALQVDTHLWEDDDEG
;
A
#
# COMPACT_ATOMS: atom_id res chain seq x y z
N MET A 1 -17.88 -10.74 14.38
CA MET A 1 -18.22 -9.74 13.35
C MET A 1 -17.09 -9.76 12.33
N ALA A 2 -17.39 -9.77 11.03
CA ALA A 2 -16.33 -9.70 10.02
C ALA A 2 -15.62 -8.35 10.12
N VAL A 3 -14.32 -8.35 10.42
CA VAL A 3 -13.50 -7.14 10.39
C VAL A 3 -13.36 -6.72 8.93
N ARG A 4 -13.75 -5.49 8.59
CA ARG A 4 -13.49 -4.89 7.29
C ARG A 4 -12.40 -3.85 7.44
N TRP A 5 -11.29 -4.04 6.72
CA TRP A 5 -10.28 -3.01 6.64
C TRP A 5 -10.79 -1.83 5.80
N THR A 6 -10.28 -0.65 6.08
CA THR A 6 -10.41 0.52 5.22
C THR A 6 -9.04 0.81 4.63
N PHE A 7 -8.92 0.80 3.31
CA PHE A 7 -7.68 1.19 2.66
C PHE A 7 -7.63 2.71 2.54
N ARG A 8 -6.46 3.27 2.83
CA ARG A 8 -6.17 4.69 2.63
C ARG A 8 -4.87 4.84 1.85
N ALA A 9 -4.62 6.00 1.29
CA ALA A 9 -3.35 6.37 0.70
C ALA A 9 -2.79 7.64 1.33
N TYR A 10 -1.49 7.62 1.58
CA TYR A 10 -0.71 8.79 2.00
C TYR A 10 -0.89 9.94 1.03
N VAL A 11 -1.14 11.13 1.58
CA VAL A 11 -1.11 12.41 0.86
C VAL A 11 0.07 13.21 1.40
N SER A 12 0.92 13.75 0.50
CA SER A 12 2.05 14.56 0.94
C SER A 12 1.59 15.84 1.64
N PRO A 13 2.44 16.50 2.46
CA PRO A 13 2.12 17.81 3.04
C PRO A 13 1.72 18.88 1.99
N SER A 14 2.18 18.72 0.75
CA SER A 14 1.82 19.55 -0.40
C SER A 14 0.58 19.09 -1.16
N GLY A 15 -0.20 18.13 -0.64
CA GLY A 15 -1.42 17.62 -1.25
C GLY A 15 -1.23 16.60 -2.37
N ARG A 16 -0.02 16.06 -2.60
CA ARG A 16 0.22 15.10 -3.68
C ARG A 16 -0.27 13.71 -3.29
N LYS A 17 -1.17 13.16 -4.11
CA LYS A 17 -1.62 11.75 -4.08
C LYS A 17 -0.67 10.84 -4.86
N ASP A 18 0.56 10.65 -4.37
CA ASP A 18 1.60 9.92 -5.13
C ASP A 18 1.26 8.43 -5.34
N VAL A 19 0.57 7.79 -4.39
CA VAL A 19 0.12 6.39 -4.54
C VAL A 19 -0.95 6.27 -5.64
N TRP A 20 -1.91 7.20 -5.66
CA TRP A 20 -2.93 7.25 -6.72
C TRP A 20 -2.30 7.45 -8.10
N LYS A 21 -1.36 8.40 -8.22
CA LYS A 21 -0.59 8.62 -9.46
C LYS A 21 0.20 7.39 -9.90
N TRP A 22 0.70 6.59 -8.97
CA TRP A 22 1.34 5.31 -9.30
C TRP A 22 0.32 4.30 -9.85
N TYR A 23 -0.83 4.16 -9.19
CA TYR A 23 -1.90 3.26 -9.63
C TYR A 23 -2.41 3.58 -11.04
N LEU A 24 -2.70 4.86 -11.33
CA LEU A 24 -3.15 5.30 -12.65
C LEU A 24 -2.12 5.06 -13.78
N ARG A 25 -0.84 4.90 -13.44
CA ARG A 25 0.22 4.57 -14.40
C ARG A 25 0.42 3.08 -14.60
N LEU A 26 -0.20 2.24 -13.78
CA LEU A 26 -0.18 0.81 -13.98
C LEU A 26 -0.94 0.46 -15.27
N PRO A 27 -0.48 -0.56 -16.02
CA PRO A 27 -1.30 -1.14 -17.07
C PRO A 27 -2.65 -1.63 -16.50
N VAL A 28 -3.71 -1.61 -17.29
CA VAL A 28 -5.06 -2.07 -16.87
C VAL A 28 -5.06 -3.46 -16.21
N PRO A 29 -4.34 -4.48 -16.73
CA PRO A 29 -4.27 -5.78 -16.04
C PRO A 29 -3.56 -5.73 -14.69
N ALA A 30 -2.71 -4.74 -14.43
CA ALA A 30 -2.04 -4.57 -13.13
C ALA A 30 -2.90 -3.77 -12.15
N GLN A 31 -3.74 -2.84 -12.63
CA GLN A 31 -4.77 -2.19 -11.81
C GLN A 31 -5.75 -3.24 -11.28
N ALA A 32 -6.34 -4.04 -12.18
CA ALA A 32 -7.28 -5.09 -11.79
C ALA A 32 -6.72 -6.10 -10.77
N GLU A 33 -5.46 -6.52 -10.91
CA GLU A 33 -4.80 -7.40 -9.94
C GLU A 33 -4.55 -6.72 -8.58
N PHE A 34 -4.26 -5.42 -8.60
CA PHE A 34 -4.14 -4.65 -7.37
C PHE A 34 -5.49 -4.53 -6.66
N ASP A 35 -6.55 -4.20 -7.39
CA ASP A 35 -7.90 -4.06 -6.84
C ASP A 35 -8.44 -5.39 -6.30
N ALA A 36 -8.17 -6.49 -7.01
CA ALA A 36 -8.46 -7.84 -6.54
C ALA A 36 -7.70 -8.17 -5.24
N LEU A 37 -6.43 -7.79 -5.13
CA LEU A 37 -5.65 -7.96 -3.90
C LEU A 37 -6.26 -7.17 -2.73
N LEU A 38 -6.63 -5.91 -2.94
CA LEU A 38 -7.26 -5.09 -1.90
C LEU A 38 -8.62 -5.67 -1.48
N ALA A 39 -9.46 -6.07 -2.45
CA ALA A 39 -10.77 -6.69 -2.20
C ALA A 39 -10.66 -8.05 -1.48
N TYR A 40 -9.55 -8.78 -1.67
CA TYR A 40 -9.26 -9.99 -0.93
C TYR A 40 -8.83 -9.70 0.52
N LEU A 41 -7.92 -8.74 0.72
CA LEU A 41 -7.37 -8.42 2.04
C LEU A 41 -8.37 -7.68 2.94
N VAL A 42 -9.28 -6.90 2.35
CA VAL A 42 -10.28 -6.12 3.09
C VAL A 42 -11.20 -7.00 3.94
N GLN A 43 -11.39 -8.26 3.55
CA GLN A 43 -12.29 -9.22 4.20
C GLN A 43 -11.59 -10.12 5.23
N ARG A 44 -10.29 -9.93 5.46
CA ARG A 44 -9.45 -10.81 6.28
C ARG A 44 -9.04 -10.17 7.58
N GLU A 45 -8.96 -10.96 8.64
CA GLU A 45 -8.40 -10.48 9.89
C GLU A 45 -6.89 -10.20 9.75
N LYS A 46 -6.36 -9.30 10.58
CA LYS A 46 -4.91 -8.93 10.56
C LYS A 46 -4.00 -10.16 10.60
N ALA A 47 -4.36 -11.17 11.39
CA ALA A 47 -3.59 -12.39 11.58
C ALA A 47 -3.50 -13.26 10.31
N GLU A 48 -4.44 -13.08 9.38
CA GLU A 48 -4.50 -13.79 8.10
C GLU A 48 -3.72 -13.08 6.99
N TRP A 49 -3.31 -11.83 7.20
CA TRP A 49 -2.47 -11.09 6.27
C TRP A 49 -1.05 -11.67 6.33
N ARG A 50 -0.75 -12.55 5.37
CA ARG A 50 0.53 -13.27 5.27
C ARG A 50 0.84 -13.62 3.83
N MET A 51 1.95 -14.32 3.63
CA MET A 51 2.37 -14.80 2.31
C MET A 51 1.28 -15.71 1.70
N PRO A 52 1.05 -15.66 0.38
CA PRO A 52 1.87 -14.98 -0.64
C PRO A 52 1.56 -13.49 -0.85
N ASP A 53 0.40 -13.02 -0.38
CA ASP A 53 -0.22 -11.74 -0.74
C ASP A 53 0.29 -10.55 0.08
N PHE A 54 0.82 -10.84 1.27
CA PHE A 54 1.31 -9.83 2.20
C PHE A 54 2.54 -10.30 2.97
N LYS A 55 3.41 -9.36 3.32
CA LYS A 55 4.55 -9.61 4.21
C LYS A 55 4.82 -8.43 5.12
N LEU A 56 4.85 -8.66 6.44
CA LEU A 56 5.44 -7.72 7.38
C LEU A 56 6.96 -7.68 7.21
N LEU A 57 7.50 -6.48 7.04
CA LEU A 57 8.94 -6.25 6.95
C LEU A 57 9.57 -6.22 8.34
N THR A 58 10.87 -6.47 8.39
CA THR A 58 11.67 -6.57 9.62
C THR A 58 12.79 -5.54 9.64
N GLY A 59 13.49 -5.42 10.78
CA GLY A 59 14.59 -4.49 10.95
C GLY A 59 14.12 -3.03 10.91
N ARG A 60 14.80 -2.18 10.13
CA ARG A 60 14.47 -0.74 10.01
C ARG A 60 13.08 -0.45 9.44
N LEU A 61 12.46 -1.44 8.77
CA LEU A 61 11.12 -1.33 8.21
C LEU A 61 10.07 -2.06 9.06
N SER A 62 10.39 -2.35 10.33
CA SER A 62 9.46 -3.02 11.23
C SER A 62 8.11 -2.30 11.32
N GLY A 63 7.04 -3.08 11.21
CA GLY A 63 5.67 -2.57 11.19
C GLY A 63 5.21 -2.00 9.85
N ILE A 64 6.05 -2.01 8.81
CA ILE A 64 5.65 -1.75 7.42
C ILE A 64 5.30 -3.09 6.76
N GLY A 65 4.16 -3.11 6.10
CA GLY A 65 3.68 -4.21 5.28
C GLY A 65 4.04 -4.03 3.80
N GLU A 66 4.43 -5.11 3.16
CA GLU A 66 4.58 -5.26 1.71
C GLU A 66 3.37 -6.01 1.18
N LEU A 67 2.53 -5.33 0.40
CA LEU A 67 1.49 -5.95 -0.42
C LEU A 67 2.12 -6.57 -1.66
N ARG A 68 1.63 -7.73 -2.10
CA ARG A 68 2.30 -8.54 -3.12
C ARG A 68 1.32 -9.03 -4.16
N PHE A 69 1.45 -8.51 -5.37
CA PHE A 69 0.75 -9.03 -6.55
C PHE A 69 1.71 -9.06 -7.74
N ASN A 70 1.40 -9.87 -8.74
CA ASN A 70 2.19 -9.97 -9.96
C ASN A 70 1.28 -9.74 -11.15
N SER A 71 1.72 -8.95 -12.12
CA SER A 71 0.97 -8.77 -13.37
C SER A 71 1.95 -8.56 -14.52
N GLN A 72 1.68 -9.19 -15.66
CA GLN A 72 2.49 -9.05 -16.88
C GLN A 72 4.00 -9.21 -16.67
N LYS A 73 4.42 -10.21 -15.88
CA LYS A 73 5.83 -10.50 -15.50
C LYS A 73 6.50 -9.42 -14.64
N VAL A 74 5.73 -8.49 -14.07
CA VAL A 74 6.20 -7.51 -13.10
C VAL A 74 5.73 -7.90 -11.71
N GLU A 75 6.65 -7.90 -10.76
CA GLU A 75 6.35 -8.08 -9.34
C GLU A 75 6.06 -6.72 -8.70
N TYR A 76 4.81 -6.44 -8.33
CA TYR A 76 4.44 -5.21 -7.64
C TYR A 76 4.42 -5.42 -6.14
N ARG A 77 5.04 -4.48 -5.41
CA ARG A 77 5.33 -4.60 -3.98
C ARG A 77 4.97 -3.33 -3.18
N PRO A 78 3.78 -2.72 -3.35
CA PRO A 78 3.45 -1.48 -2.65
C PRO A 78 3.60 -1.64 -1.13
N PHE A 79 4.10 -0.59 -0.48
CA PHE A 79 4.30 -0.58 0.96
C PHE A 79 3.18 0.17 1.66
N GLY A 80 2.79 -0.31 2.84
CA GLY A 80 1.78 0.32 3.68
C GLY A 80 1.95 0.00 5.17
N ILE A 81 1.11 0.56 6.01
CA ILE A 81 1.07 0.30 7.45
C ILE A 81 -0.36 0.04 7.90
N PHE A 82 -0.52 -0.78 8.94
CA PHE A 82 -1.77 -0.81 9.70
C PHE A 82 -1.91 0.47 10.51
N GLY A 83 -3.06 1.13 10.41
CA GLY A 83 -3.34 2.42 11.00
C GLY A 83 -3.38 3.59 9.99
N PRO A 84 -3.50 4.83 10.48
CA PRO A 84 -3.32 5.19 11.89
C PRO A 84 -4.52 4.88 12.79
N ASN A 85 -5.74 4.76 12.26
CA ASN A 85 -6.91 4.36 13.06
C ASN A 85 -7.13 2.84 13.05
N ASP A 86 -8.00 2.38 13.95
CA ASP A 86 -8.39 0.97 14.00
C ASP A 86 -9.02 0.51 12.68
N ASN A 87 -8.65 -0.70 12.26
CA ASN A 87 -9.10 -1.31 11.01
C ASN A 87 -8.77 -0.49 9.74
N GLU A 88 -7.72 0.34 9.76
CA GLU A 88 -7.19 0.99 8.57
C GLU A 88 -5.89 0.35 8.09
N PHE A 89 -5.68 0.32 6.78
CA PHE A 89 -4.39 0.07 6.17
C PHE A 89 -4.03 1.23 5.23
N THR A 90 -2.99 1.99 5.56
CA THR A 90 -2.54 3.13 4.76
C THR A 90 -1.41 2.74 3.83
N LEU A 91 -1.66 2.82 2.52
CA LEU A 91 -0.68 2.73 1.45
C LEU A 91 0.25 3.96 1.52
N LEU A 92 1.55 3.72 1.53
CA LEU A 92 2.57 4.76 1.68
C LEU A 92 3.24 5.07 0.35
N ILE A 93 3.50 4.04 -0.46
CA ILE A 93 4.18 4.17 -1.75
C ILE A 93 3.90 2.95 -2.64
N GLY A 94 3.68 3.21 -3.93
CA GLY A 94 3.67 2.19 -4.95
C GLY A 94 5.07 1.89 -5.47
N CYS A 95 5.42 0.61 -5.60
CA CYS A 95 6.70 0.22 -6.18
C CYS A 95 6.62 -1.18 -6.83
N SER A 96 7.57 -1.45 -7.71
CA SER A 96 7.81 -2.77 -8.29
C SER A 96 9.16 -3.32 -7.84
N LYS A 97 9.34 -4.62 -7.96
CA LYS A 97 10.56 -5.32 -7.60
C LYS A 97 11.11 -6.10 -8.78
N LYS A 98 12.42 -6.04 -8.98
CA LYS A 98 13.14 -6.91 -9.92
C LYS A 98 14.36 -7.45 -9.20
N SER A 99 14.38 -8.77 -8.98
CA SER A 99 15.39 -9.42 -8.15
C SER A 99 15.45 -8.79 -6.74
N SER A 100 16.56 -8.17 -6.34
CA SER A 100 16.74 -7.54 -5.04
C SER A 100 16.41 -6.04 -5.01
N ALA A 101 16.20 -5.41 -6.17
CA ALA A 101 15.99 -3.97 -6.29
C ALA A 101 14.51 -3.59 -6.35
N TYR A 102 14.18 -2.42 -5.79
CA TYR A 102 12.87 -1.79 -5.90
C TYR A 102 12.93 -0.64 -6.90
N THR A 103 11.80 -0.36 -7.52
CA THR A 103 11.59 0.82 -8.34
C THR A 103 10.35 1.55 -7.83
N PRO A 104 10.48 2.79 -7.32
CA PRO A 104 11.72 3.57 -7.26
C PRO A 104 12.73 3.01 -6.23
N GLN A 105 14.02 3.38 -6.37
CA GLN A 105 15.12 2.79 -5.59
C GLN A 105 15.06 3.15 -4.09
N ASP A 106 14.54 4.34 -3.79
CA ASP A 106 14.32 4.90 -2.47
C ASP A 106 13.01 4.42 -1.81
N ALA A 107 12.23 3.53 -2.46
CA ALA A 107 10.89 3.16 -2.00
C ALA A 107 10.82 2.73 -0.52
N ARG A 108 11.87 2.09 -0.02
CA ARG A 108 11.98 1.67 1.39
C ARG A 108 12.18 2.85 2.34
N GLU A 109 13.06 3.79 1.98
CA GLU A 109 13.32 5.00 2.77
C GLU A 109 12.08 5.88 2.78
N THR A 110 11.48 6.11 1.61
CA THR A 110 10.22 6.84 1.48
C THR A 110 9.10 6.21 2.31
N ALA A 111 8.97 4.88 2.32
CA ALA A 111 7.98 4.20 3.15
C ALA A 111 8.25 4.41 4.65
N ALA A 112 9.50 4.35 5.10
CA ALA A 112 9.85 4.60 6.50
C ALA A 112 9.49 6.03 6.94
N GLU A 113 9.84 7.03 6.13
CA GLU A 113 9.53 8.44 6.40
C GLU A 113 8.02 8.68 6.45
N ARG A 114 7.29 8.22 5.43
CA ARG A 114 5.83 8.38 5.35
C ARG A 114 5.11 7.64 6.47
N ALA A 115 5.60 6.46 6.88
CA ALA A 115 5.05 5.72 8.01
C ALA A 115 5.15 6.53 9.32
N THR A 116 6.28 7.20 9.55
CA THR A 116 6.47 8.08 10.72
C THR A 116 5.45 9.22 10.71
N LEU A 117 5.30 9.91 9.57
CA LEU A 117 4.36 11.02 9.43
C LEU A 117 2.90 10.59 9.66
N VAL A 118 2.49 9.48 9.06
CA VAL A 118 1.12 8.94 9.20
C VAL A 118 0.85 8.52 10.65
N ARG A 119 1.78 7.82 11.29
CA ARG A 119 1.64 7.39 12.70
C ARG A 119 1.58 8.57 13.66
N ALA A 120 2.30 9.65 13.36
CA ALA A 120 2.27 10.88 14.13
C ALA A 120 1.04 11.76 13.84
N LEU A 121 0.15 11.34 12.93
CA LEU A 121 -1.01 12.12 12.46
C LEU A 121 -0.61 13.49 11.92
N GLN A 122 0.58 13.60 11.31
CA GLN A 122 1.14 14.85 10.79
C GLN A 122 0.84 15.09 9.30
N VAL A 123 0.09 14.18 8.68
CA VAL A 123 -0.26 14.22 7.25
C VAL A 123 -1.67 13.69 7.04
N ASP A 124 -2.30 14.17 5.98
CA ASP A 124 -3.58 13.65 5.53
C ASP A 124 -3.44 12.29 4.86
N THR A 125 -4.55 11.56 4.86
CA THR A 125 -4.71 10.32 4.11
C THR A 125 -6.04 10.35 3.38
N HIS A 126 -6.00 9.95 2.11
CA HIS A 126 -7.19 9.86 1.27
C HIS A 126 -7.75 8.44 1.35
N LEU A 127 -9.07 8.31 1.46
CA LEU A 127 -9.74 7.03 1.38
C LEU A 127 -9.44 6.39 0.01
N TRP A 128 -9.10 5.10 0.00
CA TRP A 128 -8.90 4.35 -1.24
C TRP A 128 -10.25 3.83 -1.71
N GLU A 129 -10.94 4.65 -2.48
CA GLU A 129 -12.08 4.25 -3.27
C GLU A 129 -11.68 4.37 -4.74
N ASP A 130 -12.24 3.51 -5.59
CA ASP A 130 -12.26 3.80 -7.02
C ASP A 130 -13.02 5.13 -7.15
N ASP A 131 -12.30 6.22 -7.42
CA ASP A 131 -12.89 7.49 -7.85
C ASP A 131 -13.46 7.29 -9.28
N ASP A 132 -14.30 6.26 -9.49
CA ASP A 132 -15.10 6.02 -10.69
C ASP A 132 -16.37 6.89 -10.60
N GLU A 133 -16.18 8.20 -10.68
CA GLU A 133 -17.21 9.11 -11.20
C GLU A 133 -16.55 10.00 -12.26
N GLY A 134 -16.71 9.60 -13.53
CA GLY A 134 -16.30 10.38 -14.71
C GLY A 134 -16.51 9.65 -16.03
#